data_AF-A0A7J4KYJ6-F1
#
_entry.id   AF-A0A7J4KYJ6-F1
#
_cell.length_a   1.000
_cell.length_b   1.000
_cell.length_c   1.000
_cell.angle_alpha   90.00
_cell.angle_beta   90.00
_cell.angle_gamma   90.00
#
_symmetry.space_group_name_H-M   'P 1'
#
loop_
_entity.id
_entity.type
_entity.pdbx_description
1 polymer ?
#
loop_
_entity_poly.entity_id
_entity_poly.type
_entity_poly.pdbx_seq_one_letter_code
_entity_poly.pdbx_strand_id
1 'polypeptide(L)'
;RMLETHGQKASVKKLDGFAELKVKLYDGVIEKKHLMHKSTFAFLKKLKRKGLKLAIASGTERKMLFASLKPVELELFDVLICANDVKRSKPFPDELNLALKKLKLGRKECLYVGDSLPDAKAARTAGMKFVGFLSGVVSRKRFESVKSLAVIRKIP
;
A
#
# COMPACT_ATOMS: atom_id res chain seq x y z
N ARG A 1 -12.85 -13.48 23.22
CA ARG A 1 -11.82 -12.44 23.46
C ARG A 1 -12.32 -11.14 22.84
N MET A 2 -12.18 -9.99 23.49
CA MET A 2 -12.58 -8.67 22.95
C MET A 2 -11.33 -7.96 22.42
N LEU A 3 -11.47 -7.20 21.33
CA LEU A 3 -10.40 -6.33 20.83
C LEU A 3 -10.85 -4.88 21.02
N GLU A 4 -10.00 -4.07 21.65
CA GLU A 4 -10.20 -2.62 21.81
C GLU A 4 -9.31 -1.87 20.82
N THR A 5 -9.92 -1.07 19.96
CA THR A 5 -9.22 -0.04 19.18
C THR A 5 -10.09 1.21 19.14
N HIS A 6 -9.51 2.37 19.44
CA HIS A 6 -10.16 3.69 19.39
C HIS A 6 -11.48 3.82 20.20
N GLY A 7 -11.56 3.16 21.36
CA GLY A 7 -12.68 3.32 22.29
C GLY A 7 -13.95 2.53 21.94
N GLN A 8 -13.94 1.71 20.90
CA GLN A 8 -15.04 0.79 20.60
C GLN A 8 -14.68 -0.65 20.95
N LYS A 9 -15.54 -1.29 21.74
CA LYS A 9 -15.47 -2.71 22.10
C LYS A 9 -16.26 -3.52 21.08
N ALA A 10 -15.59 -4.33 20.27
CA ALA A 10 -16.23 -5.30 19.39
C ALA A 10 -15.81 -6.72 19.77
N SER A 11 -16.75 -7.66 19.71
CA SER A 11 -16.43 -9.08 19.89
C SER A 11 -15.69 -9.59 18.67
N VAL A 12 -14.65 -10.42 18.89
CA VAL A 12 -13.80 -10.96 17.82
C VAL A 12 -14.64 -11.69 16.75
N LYS A 13 -15.62 -12.52 17.15
CA LYS A 13 -16.56 -13.17 16.21
C LYS A 13 -17.31 -12.19 15.30
N LYS A 14 -17.68 -11.02 15.81
CA LYS A 14 -18.41 -10.02 15.03
C LYS A 14 -17.47 -9.33 14.03
N LEU A 15 -16.22 -9.08 14.43
CA LEU A 15 -15.18 -8.55 13.55
C LEU A 15 -14.78 -9.53 12.44
N ASP A 16 -14.69 -10.82 12.75
CA ASP A 16 -14.39 -11.87 11.76
C ASP A 16 -15.49 -11.89 10.67
N GLY A 17 -16.76 -11.82 11.08
CA GLY A 17 -17.89 -11.71 10.13
C GLY A 17 -17.84 -10.45 9.26
N PHE A 18 -17.38 -9.31 9.78
CA PHE A 18 -17.17 -8.10 8.98
C PHE A 18 -15.98 -8.19 8.02
N ALA A 19 -14.90 -8.85 8.43
CA ALA A 19 -13.75 -9.09 7.56
C ALA A 19 -14.12 -10.02 6.40
N GLU A 20 -14.81 -11.12 6.67
CA GLU A 20 -15.33 -12.03 5.65
C GLU A 20 -16.32 -11.34 4.71
N LEU A 21 -17.24 -10.52 5.24
CA LEU A 21 -18.18 -9.76 4.44
C LEU A 21 -17.46 -8.73 3.55
N LYS A 22 -16.42 -8.07 4.08
CA LYS A 22 -15.56 -7.17 3.30
C LYS A 22 -14.86 -7.93 2.19
N VAL A 23 -14.27 -9.10 2.45
CA VAL A 23 -13.63 -9.93 1.42
C VAL A 23 -14.63 -10.32 0.34
N LYS A 24 -15.83 -10.79 0.71
CA LYS A 24 -16.90 -11.15 -0.26
C LYS A 24 -17.35 -9.96 -1.12
N LEU A 25 -17.56 -8.80 -0.50
CA LEU A 25 -17.91 -7.56 -1.21
C LEU A 25 -16.78 -7.12 -2.15
N TYR A 26 -15.53 -7.23 -1.72
CA TYR A 26 -14.38 -6.90 -2.54
C TYR A 26 -14.20 -7.87 -3.70
N ASP A 27 -14.33 -9.19 -3.49
CA ASP A 27 -14.23 -10.19 -4.56
C ASP A 27 -15.26 -9.87 -5.67
N GLY A 28 -16.50 -9.56 -5.32
CA GLY A 28 -17.54 -9.19 -6.30
C GLY A 28 -17.34 -7.83 -7.02
N VAL A 29 -16.55 -6.91 -6.43
CA VAL A 29 -16.21 -5.60 -7.04
C VAL A 29 -14.93 -5.67 -7.86
N ILE A 30 -13.92 -6.42 -7.38
CA ILE A 30 -12.61 -6.57 -8.04
C ILE A 30 -12.76 -7.40 -9.32
N GLU A 31 -13.57 -8.47 -9.31
CA GLU A 31 -13.87 -9.24 -10.53
C GLU A 31 -14.39 -8.35 -11.67
N LYS A 32 -14.97 -7.19 -11.36
CA LYS A 32 -15.55 -6.27 -12.34
C LYS A 32 -14.69 -5.06 -12.69
N LYS A 33 -13.58 -4.77 -11.98
CA LYS A 33 -12.77 -3.56 -12.24
C LYS A 33 -11.27 -3.80 -12.08
N HIS A 34 -10.57 -3.65 -13.20
CA HIS A 34 -9.13 -3.42 -13.21
C HIS A 34 -8.79 -2.09 -12.55
N LEU A 35 -7.97 -2.12 -11.50
CA LEU A 35 -7.77 -0.92 -10.67
C LEU A 35 -6.61 -0.04 -11.15
N MET A 36 -5.63 -0.58 -11.88
CA MET A 36 -4.52 0.25 -12.37
C MET A 36 -4.97 1.12 -13.54
N HIS A 37 -4.86 2.44 -13.35
CA HIS A 37 -5.13 3.40 -14.41
C HIS A 37 -4.04 3.33 -15.50
N LYS A 38 -4.43 3.51 -16.78
CA LYS A 38 -3.50 3.42 -17.93
C LYS A 38 -2.29 4.34 -17.79
N SER A 39 -2.47 5.56 -17.27
CA SER A 39 -1.36 6.50 -17.05
C SER A 39 -0.39 6.03 -15.96
N THR A 40 -0.89 5.37 -14.91
CA THR A 40 -0.06 4.76 -13.87
C THR A 40 0.80 3.66 -14.46
N PHE A 41 0.20 2.75 -15.24
CA PHE A 41 0.95 1.69 -15.92
C PHE A 41 2.04 2.25 -16.85
N ALA A 42 1.70 3.23 -17.69
CA ALA A 42 2.66 3.87 -18.60
C ALA A 42 3.82 4.55 -17.85
N PHE A 43 3.53 5.22 -16.73
CA PHE A 43 4.54 5.86 -15.91
C PHE A 43 5.47 4.84 -15.22
N LEU A 44 4.92 3.78 -14.63
CA LEU A 44 5.73 2.72 -14.01
C LEU A 44 6.65 2.04 -15.05
N LYS A 45 6.16 1.79 -16.27
CA LYS A 45 7.01 1.34 -17.39
C LYS A 45 8.14 2.31 -17.72
N LYS A 46 7.88 3.62 -17.68
CA LYS A 46 8.93 4.65 -17.88
C LYS A 46 9.98 4.59 -16.77
N LEU A 47 9.58 4.37 -15.51
CA LEU A 47 10.53 4.21 -14.40
C LEU A 47 11.38 2.95 -14.55
N LYS A 48 10.79 1.80 -14.93
CA LYS A 48 11.53 0.56 -15.19
C LYS A 48 12.55 0.72 -16.31
N ARG A 49 12.19 1.38 -17.42
CA ARG A 49 13.12 1.68 -18.52
C ARG A 49 14.28 2.59 -18.10
N LYS A 50 14.13 3.37 -17.04
CA LYS A 50 15.21 4.18 -16.45
C LYS A 50 16.06 3.41 -15.44
N GLY A 51 15.84 2.10 -15.28
CA GLY A 51 16.60 1.26 -14.36
C GLY A 51 16.15 1.33 -12.89
N LEU A 52 15.02 1.98 -12.59
CA LEU A 52 14.51 1.99 -11.22
C LEU A 52 13.88 0.64 -10.88
N LYS A 53 14.16 0.14 -9.68
CA LYS A 53 13.44 -0.99 -9.09
C LYS A 53 12.09 -0.52 -8.56
N LEU A 54 11.06 -1.34 -8.75
CA LEU A 54 9.70 -1.06 -8.28
C LEU A 54 9.25 -2.14 -7.29
N ALA A 55 8.52 -1.74 -6.26
CA ALA A 55 7.92 -2.67 -5.32
C ALA A 55 6.51 -2.26 -4.91
N ILE A 56 5.67 -3.25 -4.62
CA ILE A 56 4.41 -3.07 -3.90
C ILE A 56 4.65 -3.45 -2.44
N ALA A 57 4.20 -2.58 -1.54
CA ALA A 57 4.10 -2.85 -0.11
C ALA A 57 2.69 -2.46 0.35
N SER A 58 1.79 -3.46 0.41
CA SER A 58 0.37 -3.26 0.65
C SER A 58 -0.12 -4.05 1.86
N GLY A 59 -1.06 -3.45 2.61
CA GLY A 59 -1.84 -4.14 3.64
C GLY A 59 -3.03 -4.92 3.06
N THR A 60 -3.06 -5.15 1.75
CA THR A 60 -4.03 -5.99 1.04
C THR A 60 -3.56 -7.44 1.02
N GLU A 61 -4.48 -8.39 1.13
CA GLU A 61 -4.15 -9.79 0.98
C GLU A 61 -3.68 -10.13 -0.43
N ARG A 62 -2.80 -11.13 -0.56
CA ARG A 62 -2.20 -11.50 -1.84
C ARG A 62 -3.25 -11.87 -2.89
N LYS A 63 -4.26 -12.67 -2.53
CA LYS A 63 -5.34 -13.07 -3.43
C LYS A 63 -6.05 -11.83 -4.03
N MET A 64 -6.39 -10.87 -3.18
CA MET A 64 -7.09 -9.65 -3.58
C MET A 64 -6.22 -8.75 -4.46
N LEU A 65 -4.93 -8.60 -4.13
CA LEU A 65 -4.00 -7.82 -4.94
C LEU A 65 -3.86 -8.41 -6.35
N PHE A 66 -3.71 -9.73 -6.44
CA PHE A 66 -3.55 -10.43 -7.71
C PHE A 66 -4.84 -10.40 -8.55
N ALA A 67 -6.01 -10.44 -7.91
CA ALA A 67 -7.28 -10.27 -8.60
C ALA A 67 -7.47 -8.83 -9.14
N SER A 68 -6.82 -7.83 -8.54
CA SER A 68 -6.98 -6.41 -8.89
C SER A 68 -6.11 -5.93 -10.04
N LEU A 69 -5.10 -6.71 -10.43
CA LEU A 69 -4.04 -6.33 -11.37
C LEU A 69 -3.88 -7.39 -12.47
N LYS A 70 -3.47 -6.97 -13.67
CA LYS A 70 -3.16 -7.90 -14.77
C LYS A 70 -1.79 -8.54 -14.53
N PRO A 71 -1.53 -9.74 -15.08
CA PRO A 71 -0.19 -10.33 -15.08
C PRO A 71 0.88 -9.33 -15.56
N VAL A 72 0.62 -8.63 -16.66
CA VAL A 72 1.55 -7.63 -17.24
C VAL A 72 1.82 -6.43 -16.31
N GLU A 73 0.90 -6.13 -15.39
CA GLU A 73 1.04 -5.06 -14.41
C GLU A 73 1.84 -5.54 -13.19
N LEU A 74 1.63 -6.79 -12.77
CA LEU A 74 2.40 -7.44 -11.70
C LEU A 74 3.87 -7.60 -12.09
N GLU A 75 4.16 -7.93 -13.35
CA GLU A 75 5.52 -8.08 -13.90
C GLU A 75 6.37 -6.80 -13.83
N LEU A 76 5.76 -5.62 -13.66
CA LEU A 76 6.52 -4.39 -13.49
C LEU A 76 7.27 -4.32 -12.15
N PHE A 77 6.82 -5.07 -11.15
CA PHE A 77 7.34 -4.98 -9.78
C PHE A 77 8.35 -6.08 -9.52
N ASP A 78 9.55 -5.67 -9.09
CA ASP A 78 10.63 -6.58 -8.68
C ASP A 78 10.31 -7.28 -7.36
N VAL A 79 9.51 -6.64 -6.51
CA VAL A 79 9.12 -7.16 -5.20
C VAL A 79 7.65 -6.85 -4.91
N LEU A 80 6.90 -7.85 -4.45
CA LEU A 80 5.53 -7.69 -3.97
C LEU A 80 5.40 -8.19 -2.52
N ILE A 81 5.09 -7.27 -1.62
CA ILE A 81 4.79 -7.53 -0.21
C ILE A 81 3.32 -7.20 0.05
N CYS A 82 2.59 -8.18 0.55
CA CYS A 82 1.18 -8.16 0.91
C CYS A 82 1.00 -8.34 2.41
N ALA A 83 -0.22 -8.17 2.92
CA ALA A 83 -0.52 -8.33 4.35
C ALA A 83 -0.09 -9.69 4.91
N ASN A 84 -0.29 -10.78 4.15
CA ASN A 84 0.04 -12.13 4.57
C ASN A 84 1.56 -12.41 4.64
N ASP A 85 2.41 -11.53 4.11
CA ASP A 85 3.86 -11.72 4.11
C ASP A 85 4.54 -11.19 5.38
N VAL A 86 3.81 -10.48 6.23
CA VAL A 86 4.36 -9.83 7.44
C VAL A 86 3.49 -10.09 8.66
N LYS A 87 4.11 -10.03 9.84
CA LYS A 87 3.39 -10.18 11.11
C LYS A 87 2.54 -8.95 11.46
N ARG A 88 3.00 -7.75 11.09
CA ARG A 88 2.31 -6.50 11.38
C ARG A 88 2.25 -5.64 10.13
N SER A 89 1.05 -5.34 9.66
CA SER A 89 0.86 -4.40 8.57
C SER A 89 0.99 -2.94 9.00
N LYS A 90 1.06 -2.03 8.02
CA LYS A 90 0.91 -0.58 8.23
C LYS A 90 -0.13 -0.26 9.32
N PRO A 91 0.18 0.60 10.29
CA PRO A 91 1.25 1.60 10.28
C PRO A 91 2.63 1.12 10.75
N PHE A 92 2.82 -0.19 10.99
CA PHE A 92 4.14 -0.75 11.27
C PHE A 92 5.00 -0.77 9.98
N PRO A 93 6.34 -0.69 10.09
CA PRO A 93 7.21 -0.60 8.92
C PRO A 93 7.52 -1.97 8.28
N ASP A 94 6.92 -3.06 8.75
CA ASP A 94 7.36 -4.42 8.43
C ASP A 94 7.28 -4.72 6.91
N GLU A 95 6.23 -4.26 6.21
CA GLU A 95 6.17 -4.41 4.73
C GLU A 95 7.31 -3.67 4.03
N LEU A 96 7.63 -2.46 4.48
CA LEU A 96 8.69 -1.63 3.90
C LEU A 96 10.07 -2.22 4.16
N ASN A 97 10.33 -2.66 5.40
CA ASN A 97 11.59 -3.29 5.78
C ASN A 97 11.83 -4.58 4.99
N LEU A 98 10.77 -5.39 4.80
CA LEU A 98 10.86 -6.60 3.98
C LEU A 98 11.12 -6.27 2.51
N ALA A 99 10.45 -5.23 1.97
CA ALA A 99 10.69 -4.76 0.61
C ALA A 99 12.15 -4.30 0.41
N LEU A 100 12.69 -3.46 1.31
CA LEU A 100 14.09 -3.02 1.29
C LEU A 100 15.07 -4.20 1.30
N LYS A 101 14.84 -5.18 2.18
CA LYS A 101 15.65 -6.41 2.27
C LYS A 101 15.65 -7.19 0.95
N LYS A 102 14.47 -7.42 0.35
CA LYS A 102 14.35 -8.16 -0.92
C LYS A 102 14.94 -7.39 -2.10
N LEU A 103 14.79 -6.07 -2.12
CA LEU A 103 15.38 -5.20 -3.15
C LEU A 103 16.90 -5.08 -3.02
N LYS A 104 17.45 -5.39 -1.84
CA LYS A 104 18.85 -5.14 -1.46
C LYS A 104 19.21 -3.66 -1.61
N LEU A 105 18.35 -2.78 -1.10
CA LEU A 105 18.52 -1.32 -1.12
C LEU A 105 18.40 -0.74 0.28
N GLY A 106 19.10 0.37 0.53
CA GLY A 106 18.98 1.17 1.73
C GLY A 106 17.77 2.10 1.69
N ARG A 107 17.23 2.43 2.87
CA ARG A 107 16.05 3.31 3.02
C ARG A 107 16.19 4.70 2.36
N LYS A 108 17.42 5.21 2.22
CA LYS A 108 17.71 6.52 1.61
C LYS A 108 17.70 6.48 0.07
N GLU A 109 17.80 5.29 -0.52
CA GLU A 109 17.76 5.04 -1.97
C GLU A 109 16.34 4.81 -2.47
N CYS A 110 15.36 4.75 -1.57
CA CYS A 110 13.98 4.44 -1.87
C CYS A 110 13.03 5.58 -1.48
N LEU A 111 12.00 5.76 -2.30
CA LEU A 111 10.89 6.69 -2.06
C LEU A 111 9.61 5.88 -1.90
N TYR A 112 8.91 6.04 -0.78
CA TYR A 112 7.59 5.42 -0.61
C TYR A 112 6.49 6.38 -1.04
N VAL A 113 5.52 5.88 -1.80
CA VAL A 113 4.34 6.63 -2.26
C VAL A 113 3.11 5.91 -1.74
N GLY A 114 2.20 6.63 -1.08
CA GLY A 114 0.98 6.07 -0.51
C GLY A 114 -0.09 7.13 -0.31
N ASP A 115 -1.32 6.68 -0.06
CA ASP A 115 -2.52 7.54 -0.04
C ASP A 115 -3.25 7.55 1.32
N SER A 116 -2.63 6.94 2.34
CA SER A 116 -3.18 6.88 3.69
C SER A 116 -2.20 7.38 4.77
N LEU A 117 -2.73 7.71 5.95
CA LEU A 117 -1.89 8.04 7.12
C LEU A 117 -1.09 6.85 7.67
N PRO A 118 -1.63 5.60 7.64
CA PRO A 118 -0.81 4.42 7.91
C PRO A 118 0.43 4.32 7.02
N ASP A 119 0.33 4.69 5.73
CA ASP A 119 1.50 4.73 4.82
C ASP A 119 2.55 5.72 5.31
N ALA A 120 2.13 6.96 5.59
CA ALA A 120 3.03 8.00 6.08
C ALA A 120 3.72 7.59 7.39
N LYS A 121 2.96 6.98 8.32
CA LYS A 121 3.50 6.50 9.61
C LYS A 121 4.47 5.33 9.42
N ALA A 122 4.15 4.38 8.54
CA ALA A 122 5.04 3.26 8.24
C ALA A 122 6.36 3.75 7.62
N ALA A 123 6.29 4.65 6.62
CA ALA A 123 7.48 5.23 5.99
C ALA A 123 8.36 6.00 6.98
N ARG A 124 7.75 6.83 7.83
CA ARG A 124 8.47 7.55 8.88
C ARG A 124 9.17 6.59 9.85
N THR A 125 8.49 5.52 10.25
CA THR A 125 9.05 4.52 11.18
C THR A 125 10.18 3.71 10.53
N ALA A 126 10.07 3.44 9.22
CA ALA A 126 11.13 2.82 8.42
C ALA A 126 12.30 3.78 8.11
N GLY A 127 12.15 5.09 8.40
CA GLY A 127 13.11 6.12 8.06
C GLY A 127 13.21 6.40 6.55
N MET A 128 12.14 6.18 5.80
CA MET A 128 12.04 6.40 4.36
C MET A 128 11.42 7.75 4.04
N LYS A 129 11.80 8.35 2.91
CA LYS A 129 11.09 9.51 2.35
C LYS A 129 9.70 9.07 1.89
N PHE A 130 8.70 9.93 2.09
CA PHE A 130 7.31 9.66 1.78
C PHE A 130 6.70 10.74 0.89
N VAL A 131 5.93 10.33 -0.11
CA VAL A 131 5.08 11.21 -0.92
C VAL A 131 3.62 10.79 -0.75
N GLY A 132 2.78 11.73 -0.33
CA GLY A 132 1.34 11.54 -0.22
C GLY A 132 0.67 11.66 -1.58
N PHE A 133 -0.12 10.65 -1.97
CA PHE A 133 -0.91 10.66 -3.19
C PHE A 133 -2.39 10.88 -2.86
N LEU A 134 -3.00 11.89 -3.47
CA LEU A 134 -4.40 12.29 -3.23
C LEU A 134 -5.39 11.41 -4.02
N SER A 135 -5.26 10.09 -3.91
CA SER A 135 -6.23 9.10 -4.42
C SER A 135 -7.15 8.54 -3.34
N GLY A 136 -6.72 8.60 -2.08
CA GLY A 136 -7.47 8.12 -0.92
C GLY A 136 -8.33 9.21 -0.29
N VAL A 137 -8.71 8.97 0.97
CA VAL A 137 -9.57 9.89 1.76
C VAL A 137 -8.77 10.95 2.53
N VAL A 138 -7.44 10.92 2.49
CA VAL A 138 -6.59 11.83 3.25
C VAL A 138 -6.45 13.17 2.51
N SER A 139 -6.75 14.26 3.21
CA SER A 139 -6.62 15.62 2.66
C SER A 139 -5.16 16.07 2.55
N ARG A 140 -4.89 16.99 1.63
CA ARG A 140 -3.57 17.62 1.45
C ARG A 140 -3.01 18.18 2.76
N LYS A 141 -3.81 18.99 3.47
CA LYS A 141 -3.45 19.58 4.78
C LYS A 141 -3.01 18.52 5.78
N ARG A 142 -3.65 17.34 5.76
CA ARG A 142 -3.30 16.24 6.66
C ARG A 142 -1.98 15.58 6.26
N PHE A 143 -1.69 15.40 4.98
CA PHE A 143 -0.39 14.92 4.54
C PHE A 143 0.76 15.89 4.83
N GLU A 144 0.50 17.19 4.72
CA GLU A 144 1.46 18.24 5.07
C GLU A 144 1.77 18.22 6.58
N SER A 145 0.76 17.98 7.44
CA SER A 145 0.98 17.88 8.89
C SER A 145 1.86 16.70 9.34
N VAL A 146 2.01 15.66 8.50
CA VAL A 146 2.84 14.47 8.81
C VAL A 146 4.22 14.52 8.16
N LYS A 147 4.65 15.70 7.68
CA LYS A 147 5.98 15.95 7.06
C LYS A 147 6.26 15.07 5.83
N SER A 148 5.28 14.92 4.96
CA SER A 148 5.49 14.31 3.63
C SER A 148 6.48 15.16 2.81
N LEU A 149 7.33 14.53 2.00
CA LEU A 149 8.28 15.21 1.11
C LEU A 149 7.53 16.04 0.05
N ALA A 150 6.44 15.49 -0.48
CA ALA A 150 5.53 16.16 -1.40
C ALA A 150 4.13 15.55 -1.27
N VAL A 151 3.13 16.29 -1.77
CA VAL A 151 1.75 15.82 -1.88
C VAL A 151 1.28 16.07 -3.31
N ILE A 152 0.96 14.98 -4.02
CA ILE A 152 0.62 14.99 -5.45
C ILE A 152 -0.78 14.43 -5.69
N ARG A 153 -1.45 14.90 -6.75
CA ARG A 153 -2.78 14.42 -7.18
C ARG A 153 -2.74 13.65 -8.49
N LYS A 154 -1.68 13.83 -9.26
CA LYS A 154 -1.47 13.18 -10.56
C LYS A 154 -0.04 12.68 -10.62
N ILE A 155 0.12 11.58 -11.33
CA ILE A 155 1.44 11.04 -11.67
C ILE A 155 2.00 11.91 -12.82
N PRO A 156 3.26 12.37 -12.75
CA PRO A 156 3.88 13.21 -13.77
C PRO A 156 4.03 12.57 -15.16
#